data_AF-A0A4V1T1F8-F1
#
_entry.id   AF-A0A4V1T1F8-F1
#
_cell.length_a   1.000
_cell.length_b   1.000
_cell.length_c   1.000
_cell.angle_alpha   90.00
_cell.angle_beta   90.00
_cell.angle_gamma   90.00
#
_symmetry.space_group_name_H-M   'P 1'
#
loop_
_entity.id
_entity.type
_entity.pdbx_description
1 polymer ?
#
loop_
_entity_poly.entity_id
_entity_poly.type
_entity_poly.pdbx_seq_one_letter_code
_entity_poly.pdbx_strand_id
1 'polypeptide(L)'
;MYKSLLLVAVLCFLTSLCYGQSINDSANSVQLKNVDVLSDVAKYHRDSVNMAQIYKKVYEDATRKPKSSIFGQPSPIGLSIGVQYEGLVSAFARKISGKQKSDKRFINDFKHTQANKFIDLKYNPEIVRGVVEMDTTGIPEFIRAYPMEESYARTASALEIKMWIRSNFRDWITKRQVSGTQKILQE
;
A
#
# COMPACT_ATOMS: atom_id res chain seq x y z
N MET A 1 31.89 -10.54 -62.97
CA MET A 1 30.68 -9.83 -62.50
C MET A 1 29.56 -10.73 -61.95
N TYR A 2 29.65 -12.08 -61.98
CA TYR A 2 28.54 -12.97 -61.55
C TYR A 2 28.50 -13.34 -60.05
N LYS A 3 29.57 -13.10 -59.28
CA LYS A 3 29.62 -13.46 -57.85
C LYS A 3 28.74 -12.59 -56.93
N SER A 4 28.45 -11.34 -57.33
CA SER A 4 27.64 -10.43 -56.51
C SER A 4 26.13 -10.71 -56.62
N LEU A 5 25.66 -11.16 -57.79
CA LEU A 5 24.24 -11.51 -57.98
C LEU A 5 23.83 -12.77 -57.22
N LEU A 6 24.73 -13.76 -57.11
CA LEU A 6 24.43 -15.01 -56.39
C LEU A 6 24.26 -14.78 -54.88
N LEU A 7 24.99 -13.82 -54.31
CA LEU A 7 24.96 -13.53 -52.88
C LEU A 7 23.68 -12.79 -52.46
N VAL A 8 23.16 -11.92 -53.33
CA VAL A 8 21.87 -11.23 -53.12
C VAL A 8 20.70 -12.21 -53.24
N ALA A 9 20.74 -13.14 -54.18
CA ALA A 9 19.69 -14.15 -54.33
C ALA A 9 19.61 -15.10 -53.13
N VAL A 10 20.76 -15.50 -52.57
CA VAL A 10 20.83 -16.36 -51.37
C VAL A 10 20.34 -15.62 -50.12
N LEU A 11 20.65 -14.33 -49.99
CA LEU A 11 20.16 -13.51 -48.88
C LEU A 11 18.63 -13.30 -48.95
N CYS A 12 18.04 -13.11 -50.13
CA CYS A 12 16.59 -13.02 -50.29
C CYS A 12 15.87 -14.35 -49.98
N PHE A 13 16.49 -15.49 -50.30
CA PHE A 13 15.91 -16.79 -49.95
C PHE A 13 15.95 -17.07 -48.43
N LEU A 14 17.02 -16.66 -47.76
CA LEU A 14 17.17 -16.83 -46.31
C LEU A 14 16.21 -15.92 -45.51
N THR A 15 15.90 -14.71 -45.99
CA THR A 15 14.92 -13.85 -45.30
C THR A 15 13.48 -14.33 -45.49
N SER A 16 13.15 -14.99 -46.60
CA SER A 16 11.81 -15.53 -46.84
C SER A 16 11.50 -16.77 -45.99
N LEU A 17 12.53 -17.57 -45.65
CA LEU A 17 12.38 -18.74 -44.77
C LEU A 17 12.18 -18.40 -43.28
N CYS A 18 12.53 -17.19 -42.84
CA CYS A 18 12.32 -16.75 -41.44
C CYS A 18 10.92 -16.17 -41.17
N TYR A 19 10.09 -15.93 -42.20
CA TYR A 19 8.74 -15.38 -42.04
C TYR A 19 7.62 -16.44 -42.11
N GLY A 20 7.99 -17.73 -42.13
CA GLY A 20 7.06 -18.84 -42.35
C GLY A 20 6.76 -19.71 -41.14
N GLN A 21 6.99 -19.25 -39.90
CA GLN A 21 6.64 -20.03 -38.71
C GLN A 21 5.42 -19.46 -37.97
N SER A 22 4.30 -20.13 -38.25
CA SER A 22 3.33 -20.59 -37.25
C SER A 22 2.57 -19.53 -36.46
N ILE A 23 1.57 -18.93 -37.11
CA ILE A 23 0.36 -18.47 -36.40
C ILE A 23 -0.56 -19.69 -36.24
N ASN A 24 -0.16 -20.63 -35.40
CA ASN A 24 -1.08 -21.58 -34.78
C ASN A 24 -1.40 -21.03 -33.39
N ASP A 25 -2.04 -19.86 -33.36
CA ASP A 25 -2.73 -19.41 -32.17
C ASP A 25 -3.87 -20.42 -31.96
N SER A 26 -3.63 -21.40 -31.11
CA SER A 26 -4.68 -22.28 -30.63
C SER A 26 -5.78 -21.36 -30.09
N ALA A 27 -6.94 -21.38 -30.73
CA ALA A 27 -8.17 -20.81 -30.20
C ALA A 27 -8.56 -21.60 -28.94
N ASN A 28 -7.77 -21.47 -27.88
CA ASN A 28 -8.18 -21.79 -26.54
C ASN A 28 -9.27 -20.78 -26.22
N SER A 29 -10.52 -21.22 -26.21
CA SER A 29 -11.62 -20.45 -25.65
C SER A 29 -11.22 -20.10 -24.22
N VAL A 30 -10.72 -18.87 -24.02
CA VAL A 30 -10.39 -18.37 -22.69
C VAL A 30 -11.73 -18.28 -21.96
N GLN A 31 -12.04 -19.33 -21.20
CA GLN A 31 -13.19 -19.30 -20.31
C GLN A 31 -12.88 -18.21 -19.29
N LEU A 32 -13.50 -17.04 -19.49
CA LEU A 32 -13.39 -15.94 -18.56
C LEU A 32 -13.90 -16.45 -17.21
N LYS A 33 -12.97 -16.60 -16.28
CA LYS A 33 -13.30 -17.01 -14.92
C LYS A 33 -14.32 -16.00 -14.40
N ASN A 34 -15.49 -16.47 -13.97
CA ASN A 34 -16.50 -15.61 -13.40
C ASN A 34 -15.88 -14.86 -12.21
N VAL A 35 -15.91 -13.53 -12.25
CA VAL A 35 -15.33 -12.67 -11.23
C VAL A 35 -16.46 -12.19 -10.33
N ASP A 36 -16.49 -12.69 -9.10
CA ASP A 36 -17.44 -12.22 -8.10
C ASP A 36 -17.20 -10.74 -7.78
N VAL A 37 -18.17 -9.89 -8.11
CA VAL A 37 -18.14 -8.46 -7.74
C VAL A 37 -18.51 -8.34 -6.27
N LEU A 38 -17.49 -8.22 -5.43
CA LEU A 38 -17.65 -8.00 -4.00
C LEU A 38 -18.04 -6.54 -3.69
N SER A 39 -18.74 -6.34 -2.58
CA SER A 39 -18.89 -5.00 -2.00
C SER A 39 -17.54 -4.43 -1.58
N ASP A 40 -17.40 -3.10 -1.55
CA ASP A 40 -16.13 -2.44 -1.20
C ASP A 40 -15.61 -2.87 0.19
N VAL A 41 -16.53 -3.06 1.14
CA VAL A 41 -16.20 -3.57 2.48
C VAL A 41 -15.68 -5.00 2.42
N ALA A 42 -16.34 -5.88 1.65
CA ALA A 42 -15.91 -7.27 1.51
C ALA A 42 -14.57 -7.37 0.76
N LYS A 43 -14.36 -6.52 -0.26
CA LYS A 43 -13.10 -6.38 -0.98
C LYS A 43 -11.98 -5.96 -0.03
N TYR A 44 -12.20 -4.94 0.80
CA TYR A 44 -11.23 -4.54 1.82
C TYR A 44 -10.92 -5.66 2.81
N HIS A 45 -11.92 -6.39 3.30
CA HIS A 45 -11.68 -7.50 4.23
C HIS A 45 -10.80 -8.58 3.58
N ARG A 46 -11.13 -8.97 2.34
CA ARG A 46 -10.33 -9.92 1.56
C ARG A 46 -8.90 -9.41 1.36
N ASP A 47 -8.74 -8.17 0.94
CA ASP A 47 -7.43 -7.55 0.70
C ASP A 47 -6.62 -7.41 1.99
N SER A 48 -7.25 -7.07 3.11
CA SER A 48 -6.60 -6.96 4.41
C SER A 48 -6.09 -8.32 4.90
N VAL A 49 -6.90 -9.37 4.76
CA VAL A 49 -6.50 -10.76 5.06
C VAL A 49 -5.35 -11.21 4.17
N ASN A 50 -5.43 -10.96 2.86
CA ASN A 50 -4.37 -11.29 1.91
C ASN A 50 -3.06 -10.58 2.25
N MET A 51 -3.12 -9.29 2.56
CA MET A 51 -1.95 -8.51 2.98
C MET A 51 -1.36 -9.04 4.29
N ALA A 52 -2.21 -9.37 5.26
CA ALA A 52 -1.76 -9.96 6.52
C ALA A 52 -1.05 -11.29 6.29
N GLN A 53 -1.50 -12.12 5.34
CA GLN A 53 -0.84 -13.37 4.97
C GLN A 53 0.51 -13.13 4.26
N ILE A 54 0.54 -12.26 3.25
CA ILE A 54 1.76 -11.92 2.49
C ILE A 54 2.85 -11.39 3.44
N TYR A 55 2.48 -10.49 4.34
CA TYR A 55 3.42 -9.82 5.24
C TYR A 55 3.60 -10.52 6.58
N LYS A 56 2.93 -11.66 6.82
CA LYS A 56 2.94 -12.36 8.12
C LYS A 56 4.36 -12.57 8.65
N LYS A 57 5.22 -13.18 7.84
CA LYS A 57 6.60 -13.48 8.23
C LYS A 57 7.40 -12.20 8.52
N VAL A 58 7.31 -11.20 7.65
CA VAL A 58 8.04 -9.94 7.81
C VAL A 58 7.58 -9.20 9.07
N TYR A 59 6.27 -9.22 9.33
CA TYR A 59 5.68 -8.62 10.53
C TYR A 59 6.08 -9.37 11.80
N GLU A 60 6.07 -10.71 11.80
CA GLU A 60 6.57 -11.54 12.90
C GLU A 60 8.05 -11.29 13.16
N ASP A 61 8.89 -11.25 12.12
CA ASP A 61 10.32 -10.97 12.25
C ASP A 61 10.60 -9.56 12.79
N ALA A 62 9.82 -8.57 12.36
CA ALA A 62 9.92 -7.18 12.82
C ALA A 62 9.43 -7.00 14.27
N THR A 63 8.43 -7.76 14.70
CA THR A 63 7.87 -7.70 16.05
C THR A 63 8.64 -8.56 17.06
N ARG A 64 9.38 -9.57 16.59
CA ARG A 64 10.18 -10.45 17.45
C ARG A 64 11.30 -9.67 18.13
N LYS A 65 11.09 -9.38 19.42
CA LYS A 65 12.16 -8.89 20.30
C LYS A 65 13.28 -9.95 20.32
N PRO A 66 14.56 -9.53 20.25
CA PRO A 66 15.65 -10.47 20.47
C PRO A 66 15.43 -11.13 21.84
N LYS A 67 15.43 -12.46 21.89
CA LYS A 67 15.39 -13.19 23.15
C LYS A 67 16.70 -12.85 23.88
N SER A 68 16.64 -11.92 24.82
CA SER A 68 17.72 -11.72 25.78
C SER A 68 17.64 -12.87 26.77
N SER A 69 18.35 -13.96 26.51
CA SER A 69 18.65 -14.95 27.55
C SER A 69 19.62 -14.31 28.55
N ILE A 70 19.11 -13.41 29.38
CA ILE A 70 19.88 -12.80 30.47
C ILE A 70 19.67 -13.59 31.78
N PHE A 71 18.67 -14.48 31.86
CA PHE A 71 18.48 -15.27 33.07
C PHE A 71 17.78 -16.61 32.78
N GLY A 72 18.51 -17.72 32.97
CA GLY A 72 17.91 -18.96 33.50
C GLY A 72 17.48 -20.09 32.57
N GLN A 73 17.93 -20.20 31.31
CA GLN A 73 17.73 -21.44 30.54
C GLN A 73 19.06 -22.12 30.17
N PRO A 74 19.36 -23.31 30.73
CA PRO A 74 20.52 -24.09 30.35
C PRO A 74 20.28 -24.73 28.97
N SER A 75 21.14 -24.40 28.01
CA SER A 75 21.25 -25.13 26.74
C SER A 75 21.81 -26.54 27.00
N PRO A 76 21.36 -27.58 26.28
CA PRO A 76 21.77 -28.98 26.50
C PRO A 76 23.19 -29.30 26.00
N ILE A 77 23.92 -28.31 25.50
CA ILE A 77 25.29 -28.47 24.99
C ILE A 77 26.20 -27.85 26.04
N GLY A 78 26.78 -28.71 26.87
CA GLY A 78 27.62 -28.34 28.01
C GLY A 78 28.89 -27.60 27.61
N LEU A 79 28.81 -26.28 27.61
CA LEU A 79 29.98 -25.39 27.63
C LEU A 79 29.83 -24.37 28.76
N SER A 80 30.46 -24.73 29.87
CA SER A 80 30.85 -23.88 30.99
C SER A 80 31.91 -22.84 30.56
N ILE A 81 31.85 -21.64 31.12
CA ILE A 81 32.89 -20.59 31.07
C ILE A 81 33.13 -19.99 29.67
N GLY A 82 32.19 -19.19 29.21
CA GLY A 82 32.34 -18.27 28.08
C GLY A 82 31.28 -17.18 28.20
N VAL A 83 31.70 -15.93 28.28
CA VAL A 83 30.80 -14.76 28.31
C VAL A 83 29.79 -14.92 27.18
N GLN A 84 28.49 -14.92 27.50
CA GLN A 84 27.41 -15.08 26.53
C GLN A 84 27.31 -13.83 25.64
N TYR A 85 28.26 -13.68 24.72
CA TYR A 85 28.36 -12.53 23.81
C TYR A 85 27.31 -12.57 22.69
N GLU A 86 26.60 -13.68 22.46
CA GLU A 86 25.58 -13.72 21.40
C GLU A 86 24.41 -12.76 21.67
N GLY A 87 23.97 -12.58 22.92
CA GLY A 87 22.89 -11.66 23.25
C GLY A 87 23.28 -10.17 23.16
N LEU A 88 24.50 -9.83 23.59
CA LEU A 88 25.03 -8.47 23.58
C LEU A 88 25.52 -8.06 22.20
N VAL A 89 26.34 -8.88 21.54
CA VAL A 89 26.87 -8.60 20.20
C VAL A 89 25.73 -8.56 19.18
N SER A 90 24.71 -9.43 19.29
CA SER A 90 23.55 -9.35 18.38
C SER A 90 22.70 -8.09 18.60
N ALA A 91 22.56 -7.61 19.85
CA ALA A 91 21.86 -6.37 20.14
C ALA A 91 22.63 -5.14 19.60
N PHE A 92 23.95 -5.11 19.78
CA PHE A 92 24.80 -4.07 19.20
C PHE A 92 24.84 -4.15 17.67
N ALA A 93 24.94 -5.34 17.08
CA ALA A 93 24.91 -5.55 15.63
C ALA A 93 23.55 -5.14 15.02
N ARG A 94 22.41 -5.39 15.67
CA ARG A 94 21.10 -4.90 15.21
C ARG A 94 20.97 -3.38 15.32
N LYS A 95 21.60 -2.77 16.33
CA LYS A 95 21.64 -1.31 16.49
C LYS A 95 22.52 -0.65 15.42
N ILE A 96 23.69 -1.24 15.13
CA ILE A 96 24.64 -0.75 14.12
C ILE A 96 24.09 -0.98 12.69
N SER A 97 23.49 -2.14 12.41
CA SER A 97 22.91 -2.44 11.09
C SER A 97 21.66 -1.62 10.74
N GLY A 98 21.09 -0.87 11.68
CA GLY A 98 19.87 -0.09 11.45
C GLY A 98 18.61 -0.93 11.25
N LYS A 99 18.69 -2.27 11.31
CA LYS A 99 17.56 -3.19 11.07
C LYS A 99 16.39 -2.89 12.01
N GLN A 100 16.66 -2.58 13.29
CA GLN A 100 15.61 -2.20 14.25
C GLN A 100 14.82 -0.96 13.81
N LYS A 101 15.49 0.03 13.21
CA LYS A 101 14.83 1.24 12.70
C LYS A 101 13.97 0.91 11.48
N SER A 102 14.47 0.05 10.60
CA SER A 102 13.73 -0.47 9.44
C SER A 102 12.48 -1.24 9.86
N ASP A 103 12.61 -2.17 10.81
CA ASP A 103 11.51 -2.98 11.34
C ASP A 103 10.42 -2.09 11.97
N LYS A 104 10.81 -1.08 12.75
CA LYS A 104 9.87 -0.09 13.32
C LYS A 104 9.17 0.75 12.25
N ARG A 105 9.90 1.21 11.23
CA ARG A 105 9.32 1.96 10.10
C ARG A 105 8.29 1.11 9.37
N PHE A 106 8.65 -0.13 9.01
CA PHE A 106 7.75 -1.06 8.36
C PHE A 106 6.45 -1.28 9.16
N ILE A 107 6.53 -1.51 10.48
CA ILE A 107 5.32 -1.70 11.31
C ILE A 107 4.43 -0.45 11.27
N ASN A 108 5.03 0.74 11.38
CA ASN A 108 4.28 1.99 11.36
C ASN A 108 3.65 2.24 9.99
N ASP A 109 4.41 2.06 8.91
CA ASP A 109 3.96 2.23 7.53
C ASP A 109 2.84 1.23 7.20
N PHE A 110 2.97 -0.02 7.65
CA PHE A 110 1.95 -1.05 7.47
C PHE A 110 0.65 -0.67 8.20
N LYS A 111 0.73 -0.25 9.46
CA LYS A 111 -0.43 0.22 10.23
C LYS A 111 -1.10 1.43 9.58
N HIS A 112 -0.31 2.43 9.21
CA HIS A 112 -0.78 3.63 8.55
C HIS A 112 -1.45 3.33 7.20
N THR A 113 -0.89 2.40 6.41
CA THR A 113 -1.49 1.96 5.15
C THR A 113 -2.84 1.27 5.38
N GLN A 114 -2.95 0.41 6.40
CA GLN A 114 -4.22 -0.25 6.73
C GLN A 114 -5.27 0.74 7.25
N ALA A 115 -4.84 1.73 8.03
CA ALA A 115 -5.66 2.81 8.54
C ALA A 115 -6.22 3.66 7.39
N ASN A 116 -5.35 4.13 6.49
CA ASN A 116 -5.77 4.95 5.35
C ASN A 116 -6.73 4.21 4.44
N LYS A 117 -6.45 2.94 4.10
CA LYS A 117 -7.38 2.12 3.33
C LYS A 117 -8.75 2.01 3.98
N PHE A 118 -8.79 1.91 5.31
CA PHE A 118 -10.06 1.85 6.05
C PHE A 118 -10.80 3.19 6.04
N ILE A 119 -10.08 4.29 6.23
CA ILE A 119 -10.61 5.65 6.13
C ILE A 119 -11.16 5.88 4.72
N ASP A 120 -10.42 5.53 3.67
CA ASP A 120 -10.81 5.71 2.27
C ASP A 120 -12.13 4.98 1.95
N LEU A 121 -12.45 3.86 2.60
CA LEU A 121 -13.74 3.19 2.41
C LEU A 121 -14.91 3.98 2.98
N LYS A 122 -14.69 4.61 4.14
CA LYS A 122 -15.73 5.32 4.90
C LYS A 122 -15.83 6.80 4.53
N TYR A 123 -14.75 7.38 4.02
CA TYR A 123 -14.57 8.81 3.77
C TYR A 123 -13.95 9.01 2.38
N ASN A 124 -14.68 8.57 1.35
CA ASN A 124 -14.31 8.79 -0.05
C ASN A 124 -14.99 10.05 -0.64
N PRO A 125 -14.49 10.55 -1.79
CA PRO A 125 -15.10 11.68 -2.48
C PRO A 125 -16.58 11.49 -2.83
N GLU A 126 -17.03 10.26 -3.07
CA GLU A 126 -18.41 9.97 -3.46
C GLU A 126 -19.38 10.14 -2.27
N ILE A 127 -18.99 9.67 -1.09
CA ILE A 127 -19.71 9.84 0.17
C ILE A 127 -19.77 11.31 0.52
N VAL A 128 -18.65 12.03 0.40
CA VAL A 128 -18.62 13.48 0.66
C VAL A 128 -19.57 14.18 -0.30
N ARG A 129 -19.50 13.92 -1.61
CA ARG A 129 -20.42 14.48 -2.62
C ARG A 129 -21.89 14.20 -2.31
N GLY A 130 -22.20 13.03 -1.79
CA GLY A 130 -23.58 12.68 -1.41
C GLY A 130 -24.08 13.43 -0.17
N VAL A 131 -23.19 14.04 0.61
CA VAL A 131 -23.51 14.75 1.85
C VAL A 131 -23.48 16.27 1.66
N VAL A 132 -22.58 16.77 0.83
CA VAL A 132 -22.38 18.19 0.56
C VAL A 132 -22.58 18.48 -0.93
N GLU A 133 -23.42 19.46 -1.21
CA GLU A 133 -23.69 19.92 -2.58
C GLU A 133 -22.55 20.84 -3.04
N MET A 134 -21.43 20.25 -3.45
CA MET A 134 -20.30 21.00 -4.01
C MET A 134 -19.86 20.45 -5.36
N ASP A 135 -19.14 21.28 -6.10
CA ASP A 135 -18.48 20.85 -7.32
C ASP A 135 -17.36 19.83 -7.03
N THR A 136 -17.18 18.92 -7.97
CA THR A 136 -16.20 17.83 -7.96
C THR A 136 -14.76 18.31 -7.75
N THR A 137 -14.44 19.53 -8.15
CA THR A 137 -13.11 20.14 -8.01
C THR A 137 -12.74 20.48 -6.56
N GLY A 138 -13.72 20.84 -5.72
CA GLY A 138 -13.51 21.24 -4.33
C GLY A 138 -13.39 20.09 -3.34
N ILE A 139 -13.92 18.90 -3.69
CA ILE A 139 -13.96 17.75 -2.78
C ILE A 139 -12.57 17.28 -2.37
N PRO A 140 -11.59 17.07 -3.28
CA PRO A 140 -10.25 16.63 -2.91
C PRO A 140 -9.50 17.65 -2.04
N GLU A 141 -9.79 18.94 -2.22
CA GLU A 141 -9.22 20.01 -1.38
C GLU A 141 -9.78 19.93 0.04
N PHE A 142 -11.11 19.76 0.17
CA PHE A 142 -11.76 19.58 1.46
C PHE A 142 -11.26 18.33 2.21
N ILE A 143 -11.20 17.17 1.55
CA ILE A 143 -10.73 15.91 2.16
C ILE A 143 -9.30 16.05 2.67
N ARG A 144 -8.44 16.75 1.93
CA ARG A 144 -7.04 17.01 2.32
C ARG A 144 -6.96 17.98 3.50
N ALA A 145 -7.83 18.98 3.55
CA ALA A 145 -7.87 19.97 4.63
C ALA A 145 -8.44 19.40 5.93
N TYR A 146 -9.36 18.44 5.83
CA TYR A 146 -10.01 17.77 6.96
C TYR A 146 -9.84 16.25 6.84
N PRO A 147 -8.65 15.71 7.15
CA PRO A 147 -8.45 14.26 7.22
C PRO A 147 -9.21 13.69 8.42
N MET A 148 -9.87 12.56 8.22
CA MET A 148 -10.55 11.85 9.29
C MET A 148 -9.55 11.02 10.11
N GLU A 149 -9.68 11.05 11.43
CA GLU A 149 -8.86 10.22 12.31
C GLU A 149 -9.28 8.73 12.23
N GLU A 150 -8.31 7.81 12.24
CA GLU A 150 -8.58 6.37 12.17
C GLU A 150 -9.49 5.90 13.31
N SER A 151 -9.26 6.37 14.53
CA SER A 151 -10.03 5.97 15.71
C SER A 151 -11.51 6.28 15.53
N TYR A 152 -11.82 7.50 15.10
CA TYR A 152 -13.17 7.96 14.78
C TYR A 152 -13.76 7.18 13.61
N ALA A 153 -13.00 6.97 12.53
CA ALA A 153 -13.48 6.19 11.39
C ALA A 153 -13.91 4.77 11.79
N ARG A 154 -13.19 4.14 12.74
CA ARG A 154 -13.51 2.77 13.21
C ARG A 154 -14.76 2.72 14.07
N THR A 155 -14.95 3.67 14.97
CA THR A 155 -16.04 3.67 15.95
C THR A 155 -17.32 4.31 15.43
N ALA A 156 -17.20 5.31 14.56
CA ALA A 156 -18.33 6.09 14.08
C ALA A 156 -19.26 5.27 13.17
N SER A 157 -20.56 5.43 13.43
CA SER A 157 -21.65 5.00 12.56
C SER A 157 -21.68 5.81 11.26
N ALA A 158 -22.41 5.30 10.26
CA ALA A 158 -22.57 5.99 8.99
C ALA A 158 -23.22 7.37 9.14
N LEU A 159 -24.13 7.56 10.11
CA LEU A 159 -24.77 8.84 10.38
C LEU A 159 -23.78 9.85 10.98
N GLU A 160 -23.00 9.42 11.96
CA GLU A 160 -21.99 10.27 12.61
C GLU A 160 -20.94 10.75 11.62
N ILE A 161 -20.49 9.88 10.70
CA ILE A 161 -19.58 10.27 9.61
C ILE A 161 -20.21 11.37 8.75
N LYS A 162 -21.49 11.25 8.37
CA LYS A 162 -22.18 12.29 7.59
C LYS A 162 -22.31 13.59 8.37
N MET A 163 -22.59 13.53 9.67
CA MET A 163 -22.64 14.72 10.53
C MET A 163 -21.27 15.38 10.66
N TRP A 164 -20.22 14.59 10.85
CA TRP A 164 -18.84 15.05 10.89
C TRP A 164 -18.46 15.78 9.60
N ILE A 165 -18.78 15.21 8.44
CA ILE A 165 -18.55 15.84 7.14
C ILE A 165 -19.26 17.20 7.05
N ARG A 166 -20.55 17.26 7.40
CA ARG A 166 -21.33 18.51 7.36
C ARG A 166 -20.76 19.59 8.27
N SER A 167 -20.35 19.23 9.49
CA SER A 167 -19.80 20.18 10.45
C SER A 167 -18.49 20.76 9.93
N ASN A 168 -17.53 19.91 9.58
CA ASN A 168 -16.22 20.34 9.08
C ASN A 168 -16.31 21.10 7.75
N PHE A 169 -17.28 20.74 6.90
CA PHE A 169 -17.52 21.44 5.66
C PHE A 169 -17.99 22.88 5.88
N ARG A 170 -18.90 23.12 6.84
CA ARG A 170 -19.30 24.49 7.21
C ARG A 170 -18.09 25.30 7.66
N ASP A 171 -17.27 24.73 8.54
CA ASP A 171 -16.06 25.39 9.03
C ASP A 171 -15.06 25.69 7.89
N TRP A 172 -14.94 24.79 6.92
CA TRP A 172 -14.11 24.99 5.74
C TRP A 172 -14.58 26.16 4.88
N ILE A 173 -15.88 26.25 4.61
CA ILE A 173 -16.47 27.35 3.82
C ILE A 173 -16.29 28.68 4.54
N THR A 174 -16.57 28.74 5.84
CA THR A 174 -16.37 29.95 6.64
C THR A 174 -14.93 30.44 6.59
N LYS A 175 -13.94 29.53 6.73
CA LYS A 175 -12.52 29.89 6.63
C LYS A 175 -12.14 30.43 5.25
N ARG A 176 -12.68 29.85 4.17
CA ARG A 176 -12.43 30.33 2.79
C ARG A 176 -12.98 31.74 2.56
N GLN A 177 -14.19 32.02 3.03
CA GLN A 177 -14.79 33.35 2.90
C GLN A 177 -13.95 34.43 3.59
N VAL A 178 -13.53 34.19 4.83
CA VAL A 178 -12.67 35.12 5.59
C VAL A 178 -11.33 35.36 4.87
N SER A 179 -10.70 34.30 4.35
CA SER A 179 -9.44 34.42 3.62
C SER A 179 -9.57 35.22 2.31
N GLY A 180 -10.73 35.14 1.64
CA GLY A 180 -11.02 35.94 0.45
C GLY A 180 -11.18 37.43 0.79
N THR A 181 -11.90 37.74 1.86
CA THR A 181 -12.09 39.13 2.32
C THR A 181 -10.77 39.78 2.71
N GLN A 182 -9.85 39.05 3.36
CA GLN A 182 -8.53 39.58 3.72
C GLN A 182 -7.67 39.94 2.51
N LYS A 183 -7.78 39.20 1.40
CA LYS A 183 -7.04 39.53 0.16
C LYS A 183 -7.53 40.83 -0.45
N ILE A 184 -8.84 41.09 -0.43
CA ILE A 184 -9.44 42.31 -0.97
C ILE A 184 -9.01 43.56 -0.17
N LEU A 185 -8.75 43.43 1.14
CA LEU A 185 -8.32 44.56 1.98
C LEU A 185 -6.82 44.87 1.86
N GLN A 186 -6.03 44.01 1.21
CA GLN A 186 -4.59 44.20 1.01
C GLN A 186 -4.25 44.72 -0.40
N GLU A 187 -5.25 44.86 -1.26
CA GLU A 187 -5.17 45.47 -2.60
C GLU A 187 -5.75 46.90 -2.56
#